data_AF-A0A7W2IW25-F1
#
_entry.id   AF-A0A7W2IW25-F1
#
_cell.length_a   1.000
_cell.length_b   1.000
_cell.length_c   1.000
_cell.angle_alpha   90.00
_cell.angle_beta   90.00
_cell.angle_gamma   90.00
#
_symmetry.space_group_name_H-M   'P 1'
#
loop_
_entity.id
_entity.type
_entity.pdbx_description
1 polymer ?
#
loop_
_entity_poly.entity_id
_entity_poly.type
_entity_poly.pdbx_seq_one_letter_code
_entity_poly.pdbx_strand_id
1 'polypeptide(L)'
;MKKITGKDLLRIGFEENIILGKVLQFCENYQGVLNKGEVLIQLKRMVETPELTPDNSEFYELSQTIIELQKSLETDIIPLNENALAFEVFGAENIEEGAKKQMQVAMKLPITVAGALMPDAHQGYGLPIGGVLATKNAIIPYGVGVDIGCRMALSIYDMNEDFFYENQSKFKRELIAQSNFGAGNGFRGQYKADHQVLENKLFHENELLRSLKDKAWTQLGSSGGGNHFVEFGIIEFSQRDEVLNIDKGTYVALLTHSGSRGFGATIAGHYTQLAKKMCKLPQEAKNLAYFDLNTTEGQEYWLAMNLAGDYASACHEIIHKKIAKALGAQVLATVENHHNFAWKEQWNGEEVIVHRKGATPASKGVMGIIPGSMTAPGFLVRGKGEPSAIQSASHGAGRQMSRTQAKKEIPKSDFKAILKDHNVTLIGAGLDEAPMAYKNIEDVMAAQQNLVDVIAKFTPKMVRMADDGSRED
;
A
#
# COMPACT_ATOMS: atom_id res chain seq x y z
N MET A 1 25.41 10.83 36.00
CA MET A 1 25.64 9.96 34.81
C MET A 1 25.16 10.67 33.54
N LYS A 2 25.78 10.47 32.35
CA LYS A 2 25.18 10.91 31.06
C LYS A 2 23.85 10.18 30.86
N LYS A 3 22.79 10.89 30.44
CA LYS A 3 21.45 10.31 30.26
C LYS A 3 21.49 9.08 29.34
N ILE A 4 20.90 7.98 29.81
CA ILE A 4 20.60 6.80 28.98
C ILE A 4 19.30 7.11 28.25
N THR A 5 19.28 6.89 26.94
CA THR A 5 18.13 7.17 26.08
C THR A 5 17.48 5.89 25.60
N GLY A 6 16.24 5.95 25.12
CA GLY A 6 15.58 4.80 24.51
C GLY A 6 16.40 4.20 23.36
N LYS A 7 17.08 5.03 22.55
CA LYS A 7 17.99 4.57 21.49
C LYS A 7 19.17 3.75 22.01
N ASP A 8 19.66 4.05 23.21
CA ASP A 8 20.75 3.28 23.82
C ASP A 8 20.24 1.89 24.24
N LEU A 9 19.05 1.82 24.84
CA LEU A 9 18.44 0.57 25.29
C LEU A 9 18.04 -0.35 24.13
N LEU A 10 17.47 0.23 23.06
CA LEU A 10 17.14 -0.52 21.83
C LEU A 10 18.38 -1.16 21.20
N ARG A 11 19.55 -0.50 21.28
CA ARG A 11 20.82 -1.04 20.74
C ARG A 11 21.37 -2.23 21.53
N ILE A 12 20.99 -2.37 22.80
CA ILE A 12 21.45 -3.47 23.67
C ILE A 12 20.41 -4.57 23.82
N GLY A 13 19.34 -4.55 23.02
CA GLY A 13 18.38 -5.66 22.90
C GLY A 13 17.02 -5.44 23.56
N PHE A 14 16.75 -4.28 24.17
CA PHE A 14 15.39 -3.97 24.62
C PHE A 14 14.47 -3.71 23.44
N GLU A 15 13.19 -4.07 23.58
CA GLU A 15 12.14 -3.79 22.61
C GLU A 15 11.27 -2.62 23.05
N GLU A 16 10.61 -1.95 22.10
CA GLU A 16 9.69 -0.85 22.40
C GLU A 16 8.38 -1.37 23.00
N ASN A 17 8.40 -1.57 24.32
CA ASN A 17 7.29 -2.09 25.12
C ASN A 17 7.31 -1.49 26.56
N ILE A 18 6.44 -2.00 27.44
CA ILE A 18 6.33 -1.54 28.84
C ILE A 18 7.63 -1.74 29.63
N ILE A 19 8.43 -2.76 29.30
CA ILE A 19 9.71 -3.04 29.94
C ILE A 19 10.70 -1.90 29.64
N LEU A 20 10.80 -1.46 28.37
CA LEU A 20 11.66 -0.33 28.00
C LEU A 20 11.29 0.94 28.79
N GLY A 21 10.00 1.22 28.96
CA GLY A 21 9.53 2.34 29.78
C GLY A 21 9.97 2.23 31.24
N LYS A 22 9.87 1.03 31.83
CA LYS A 22 10.32 0.76 33.21
C LYS A 22 11.82 0.88 33.37
N VAL A 23 12.61 0.39 32.42
CA VAL A 23 14.08 0.51 32.44
C VAL A 23 14.52 1.96 32.26
N LEU A 24 13.83 2.74 31.41
CA LEU A 24 14.09 4.17 31.28
C LEU A 24 13.81 4.90 32.60
N GLN A 25 12.68 4.61 33.24
CA GLN A 25 12.33 5.17 34.54
C GLN A 25 13.36 4.82 35.61
N PHE A 26 13.85 3.58 35.62
CA PHE A 26 14.94 3.17 36.50
C PHE A 26 16.22 3.97 36.22
N CYS A 27 16.63 4.08 34.95
CA CYS A 27 17.84 4.80 34.55
C CYS A 27 17.78 6.30 34.87
N GLU A 28 16.60 6.92 34.81
CA GLU A 28 16.40 8.33 35.19
C GLU A 28 16.55 8.55 36.69
N ASN A 29 16.22 7.54 37.50
CA ASN A 29 16.29 7.59 38.96
C ASN A 29 17.52 6.89 39.55
N TYR A 30 18.42 6.38 38.72
CA TYR A 30 19.58 5.61 39.16
C TYR A 30 20.60 6.50 39.90
N GLN A 31 20.84 6.19 41.17
CA GLN A 31 21.76 6.90 42.07
C GLN A 31 23.03 6.09 42.43
N GLY A 32 23.26 4.96 41.75
CA GLY A 32 24.41 4.09 42.00
C GLY A 32 25.74 4.66 41.50
N VAL A 33 26.83 3.93 41.77
CA VAL A 33 28.21 4.36 41.48
C VAL A 33 28.67 4.08 40.05
N LEU A 34 27.92 3.27 39.28
CA LEU A 34 28.31 2.86 37.95
C LEU A 34 28.19 3.99 36.92
N ASN A 35 29.09 3.99 35.95
CA ASN A 35 29.04 4.88 34.80
C ASN A 35 28.08 4.35 33.71
N LYS A 36 27.77 5.20 32.71
CA LYS A 36 26.82 4.86 31.64
C LYS A 36 27.14 3.54 30.93
N GLY A 37 28.42 3.27 30.65
CA GLY A 37 28.83 2.05 29.95
C GLY A 37 28.61 0.80 30.80
N GLU A 38 28.93 0.89 32.10
CA GLU A 38 28.74 -0.19 33.06
C GLU A 38 27.26 -0.51 33.28
N VAL A 39 26.41 0.51 33.42
CA VAL A 39 24.95 0.34 33.52
C VAL A 39 24.41 -0.36 32.26
N LEU A 40 24.83 0.06 31.06
CA LEU A 40 24.39 -0.58 29.81
C LEU A 40 24.83 -2.04 29.71
N ILE A 41 26.01 -2.41 30.24
CA ILE A 41 26.46 -3.82 30.29
C ILE A 41 25.54 -4.64 31.20
N GLN A 42 25.17 -4.12 32.37
CA GLN A 42 24.24 -4.83 33.27
C GLN A 42 22.84 -4.95 32.66
N LEU A 43 22.33 -3.87 32.07
CA LEU A 43 21.03 -3.87 31.39
C LEU A 43 21.00 -4.86 30.21
N LYS A 44 22.10 -4.98 29.45
CA LYS A 44 22.22 -5.96 28.37
C LYS A 44 22.10 -7.39 28.90
N ARG A 45 22.80 -7.72 29.99
CA ARG A 45 22.71 -9.05 30.62
C ARG A 45 21.29 -9.35 31.10
N MET A 46 20.63 -8.36 31.70
CA MET A 46 19.25 -8.52 32.18
C MET A 46 18.22 -8.67 31.06
N VAL A 47 18.48 -8.18 29.84
CA VAL A 47 17.56 -8.43 28.72
C VAL A 47 17.68 -9.86 28.21
N GLU A 48 18.87 -10.46 28.30
CA GLU A 48 19.17 -11.82 27.83
C GLU A 48 18.83 -12.88 28.89
N THR A 49 19.18 -12.64 30.16
CA THR A 49 19.03 -13.59 31.27
C THR A 49 18.74 -12.85 32.59
N PRO A 50 17.56 -12.25 32.77
CA PRO A 50 17.24 -11.49 34.00
C PRO A 50 17.24 -12.35 35.26
N GLU A 51 16.92 -13.65 35.15
CA GLU A 51 16.92 -14.63 36.24
C GLU A 51 18.30 -14.91 36.85
N LEU A 52 19.38 -14.54 36.15
CA LEU A 52 20.76 -14.67 36.64
C LEU A 52 21.23 -13.44 37.43
N THR A 53 20.37 -12.44 37.64
CA THR A 53 20.71 -11.23 38.39
C THR A 53 20.84 -11.57 39.88
N PRO A 54 22.02 -11.34 40.52
CA PRO A 54 22.19 -11.65 41.94
C PRO A 54 21.25 -10.84 42.84
N ASP A 55 20.71 -11.48 43.88
CA ASP A 55 19.79 -10.87 44.85
C ASP A 55 20.37 -9.66 45.60
N ASN A 56 21.70 -9.56 45.67
CA ASN A 56 22.41 -8.43 46.28
C ASN A 56 22.76 -7.31 45.28
N SER A 57 22.36 -7.44 44.02
CA SER A 57 22.59 -6.43 42.98
C SER A 57 21.64 -5.24 43.15
N GLU A 58 22.14 -4.02 42.91
CA GLU A 58 21.31 -2.81 42.82
C GLU A 58 20.30 -2.84 41.65
N PHE A 59 20.42 -3.83 40.76
CA PHE A 59 19.51 -4.07 39.65
C PHE A 59 18.50 -5.20 39.93
N TYR A 60 18.54 -5.84 41.10
CA TYR A 60 17.73 -7.02 41.37
C TYR A 60 16.22 -6.74 41.29
N GLU A 61 15.73 -5.66 41.91
CA GLU A 61 14.30 -5.29 41.83
C GLU A 61 13.84 -5.01 40.39
N LEU A 62 14.71 -4.37 39.59
CA LEU A 62 14.46 -4.15 38.18
C LEU A 62 14.38 -5.49 37.43
N SER A 63 15.29 -6.42 37.71
CA SER A 63 15.28 -7.75 37.07
C SER A 63 14.01 -8.54 37.38
N GLN A 64 13.51 -8.49 38.63
CA GLN A 64 12.25 -9.15 39.00
C GLN A 64 11.05 -8.50 38.29
N THR A 65 11.04 -7.18 38.20
CA THR A 65 10.04 -6.43 37.43
C THR A 65 10.08 -6.82 35.95
N ILE A 66 11.28 -6.98 35.37
CA ILE A 66 11.46 -7.42 33.99
C ILE A 66 10.89 -8.83 33.82
N ILE A 67 11.21 -9.78 34.71
CA ILE A 67 10.72 -11.16 34.65
C ILE A 67 9.19 -11.22 34.73
N GLU A 68 8.58 -10.48 35.64
CA GLU A 68 7.13 -10.45 35.81
C GLU A 68 6.44 -9.87 34.56
N LEU A 69 6.99 -8.77 34.02
CA LEU A 69 6.49 -8.16 32.80
C LEU A 69 6.74 -9.05 31.57
N GLN A 70 7.85 -9.78 31.50
CA GLN A 70 8.13 -10.75 30.44
C GLN A 70 7.09 -11.88 30.49
N LYS A 71 6.84 -12.46 31.67
CA LYS A 71 5.82 -13.50 31.85
C LYS A 71 4.43 -13.03 31.47
N SER A 72 4.03 -11.83 31.87
CA SER A 72 2.71 -11.30 31.50
C SER A 72 2.60 -10.99 30.01
N LEU A 73 3.70 -10.55 29.38
CA LEU A 73 3.78 -10.36 27.94
C LEU A 73 3.73 -11.69 27.19
N GLU A 74 4.30 -12.77 27.71
CA GLU A 74 4.33 -14.11 27.08
C GLU A 74 2.97 -14.82 27.11
N THR A 75 2.16 -14.65 28.16
CA THR A 75 0.85 -15.33 28.29
C THR A 75 -0.21 -14.87 27.29
N ASP A 76 -0.04 -13.69 26.68
CA ASP A 76 -1.02 -13.10 25.75
C ASP A 76 -0.64 -13.28 24.26
N ILE A 77 0.52 -13.85 23.94
CA ILE A 77 1.00 -13.97 22.55
C ILE A 77 0.37 -15.17 21.85
N ILE A 78 -0.31 -14.92 20.73
CA ILE A 78 -0.81 -15.95 19.84
C ILE A 78 0.39 -16.55 19.08
N PRO A 79 0.68 -17.86 19.24
CA PRO A 79 1.83 -18.47 18.58
C PRO A 79 1.63 -18.58 17.08
N LEU A 80 2.74 -18.58 16.34
CA LEU A 80 2.75 -18.94 14.93
C LEU A 80 2.77 -20.46 14.76
N ASN A 81 2.20 -20.95 13.67
CA ASN A 81 2.35 -22.34 13.27
C ASN A 81 3.84 -22.65 13.01
N GLU A 82 4.28 -23.85 13.40
CA GLU A 82 5.68 -24.28 13.24
C GLU A 82 6.15 -24.16 11.79
N ASN A 83 5.32 -24.67 10.87
CA ASN A 83 5.57 -24.71 9.44
C ASN A 83 4.67 -23.71 8.71
N ALA A 84 5.24 -23.01 7.73
CA ALA A 84 4.49 -22.17 6.82
C ALA A 84 3.66 -23.06 5.88
N LEU A 85 2.43 -22.66 5.59
CA LEU A 85 1.66 -23.25 4.50
C LEU A 85 2.38 -23.00 3.16
N ALA A 86 2.25 -23.94 2.22
CA ALA A 86 2.77 -23.76 0.86
C ALA A 86 2.01 -22.63 0.15
N PHE A 87 2.72 -21.89 -0.70
CA PHE A 87 2.19 -20.81 -1.52
C PHE A 87 2.96 -20.72 -2.83
N GLU A 88 2.29 -20.26 -3.88
CA GLU A 88 2.89 -20.09 -5.20
C GLU A 88 3.65 -18.75 -5.30
N VAL A 89 4.79 -18.75 -5.98
CA VAL A 89 5.60 -17.56 -6.22
C VAL A 89 5.82 -17.40 -7.73
N PHE A 90 5.17 -16.39 -8.31
CA PHE A 90 5.29 -16.09 -9.72
C PHE A 90 6.50 -15.17 -9.95
N GLY A 91 7.40 -15.50 -10.89
CA GLY A 91 8.59 -14.70 -11.18
C GLY A 91 9.63 -14.66 -10.03
N ALA A 92 9.83 -15.79 -9.36
CA ALA A 92 10.64 -15.90 -8.14
C ALA A 92 12.09 -15.38 -8.26
N GLU A 93 12.67 -15.42 -9.45
CA GLU A 93 14.00 -14.93 -9.79
C GLU A 93 14.14 -13.40 -9.68
N ASN A 94 13.02 -12.66 -9.79
CA ASN A 94 12.97 -11.21 -9.76
C ASN A 94 12.42 -10.65 -8.42
N ILE A 95 12.28 -11.51 -7.42
CA ILE A 95 11.73 -11.17 -6.10
C ILE A 95 12.83 -11.28 -5.05
N GLU A 96 13.03 -10.21 -4.30
CA GLU A 96 14.02 -10.17 -3.21
C GLU A 96 13.65 -11.07 -2.03
N GLU A 97 14.67 -11.58 -1.34
CA GLU A 97 14.50 -12.50 -0.20
C GLU A 97 13.71 -11.87 0.97
N GLY A 98 13.79 -10.54 1.13
CA GLY A 98 13.01 -9.82 2.14
C GLY A 98 11.50 -10.00 1.95
N ALA A 99 11.02 -9.87 0.71
CA ALA A 99 9.61 -10.05 0.36
C ALA A 99 9.17 -11.51 0.56
N LYS A 100 9.98 -12.48 0.14
CA LYS A 100 9.71 -13.91 0.35
C LYS A 100 9.61 -14.26 1.83
N LYS A 101 10.52 -13.74 2.66
CA LYS A 101 10.48 -13.93 4.13
C LYS A 101 9.24 -13.32 4.76
N GLN A 102 8.81 -12.13 4.32
CA GLN A 102 7.55 -11.53 4.79
C GLN A 102 6.35 -12.42 4.48
N MET A 103 6.29 -12.98 3.27
CA MET A 103 5.23 -13.90 2.90
C MET A 103 5.29 -15.20 3.71
N GLN A 104 6.48 -15.78 3.91
CA GLN A 104 6.66 -16.97 4.75
C GLN A 104 6.14 -16.77 6.18
N VAL A 105 6.38 -15.60 6.80
CA VAL A 105 5.85 -15.29 8.13
C VAL A 105 4.31 -15.20 8.09
N ALA A 106 3.73 -14.57 7.08
CA ALA A 106 2.27 -14.50 6.92
C ALA A 106 1.63 -15.89 6.74
N MET A 107 2.32 -16.80 6.06
CA MET A 107 1.89 -18.19 5.88
C MET A 107 2.01 -19.06 7.14
N LYS A 108 2.57 -18.53 8.24
CA LYS A 108 2.60 -19.17 9.56
C LYS A 108 1.50 -18.69 10.51
N LEU A 109 0.69 -17.68 10.14
CA LEU A 109 -0.39 -17.24 11.00
C LEU A 109 -1.42 -18.37 11.18
N PRO A 110 -1.99 -18.57 12.38
CA PRO A 110 -2.98 -19.61 12.63
C PRO A 110 -4.29 -19.41 11.84
N ILE A 111 -4.55 -18.19 11.37
CA ILE A 111 -5.73 -17.82 10.58
C ILE A 111 -5.52 -17.97 9.06
N THR A 112 -4.29 -18.18 8.59
CA THR A 112 -4.02 -18.23 7.15
C THR A 112 -4.51 -19.54 6.55
N VAL A 113 -5.16 -19.47 5.38
CA VAL A 113 -5.66 -20.64 4.66
C VAL A 113 -5.07 -20.79 3.26
N ALA A 114 -4.59 -19.69 2.64
CA ALA A 114 -3.85 -19.72 1.39
C ALA A 114 -3.05 -18.43 1.19
N GLY A 115 -2.09 -18.47 0.28
CA GLY A 115 -1.36 -17.28 -0.15
C GLY A 115 -0.75 -17.44 -1.53
N ALA A 116 -0.37 -16.31 -2.12
CA ALA A 116 0.38 -16.23 -3.37
C ALA A 116 1.26 -14.97 -3.38
N LEU A 117 2.34 -14.99 -4.15
CA LEU A 117 3.25 -13.85 -4.32
C LEU A 117 3.41 -13.51 -5.80
N MET A 118 3.07 -12.27 -6.17
CA MET A 118 3.04 -11.77 -7.55
C MET A 118 4.44 -11.38 -8.06
N PRO A 119 4.68 -11.34 -9.39
CA PRO A 119 6.03 -11.04 -9.94
C PRO A 119 6.62 -9.67 -9.59
N ASP A 120 5.77 -8.68 -9.36
CA ASP A 120 6.13 -7.33 -8.95
C ASP A 120 6.45 -7.22 -7.44
N ALA A 121 6.45 -8.34 -6.72
CA ALA A 121 6.61 -8.33 -5.28
C ALA A 121 7.94 -7.77 -4.82
N HIS A 122 7.87 -7.00 -3.73
CA HIS A 122 9.01 -6.37 -3.08
C HIS A 122 8.69 -6.09 -1.60
N GLN A 123 9.72 -5.84 -0.82
CA GLN A 123 9.64 -5.72 0.63
C GLN A 123 8.77 -4.52 1.01
N GLY A 124 7.79 -4.79 1.87
CA GLY A 124 6.87 -3.80 2.41
C GLY A 124 6.87 -3.80 3.94
N TYR A 125 5.68 -3.61 4.52
CA TYR A 125 5.43 -3.71 5.96
C TYR A 125 4.29 -4.70 6.21
N GLY A 126 4.47 -5.70 7.08
CA GLY A 126 3.47 -6.76 7.24
C GLY A 126 3.52 -7.69 6.01
N LEU A 127 2.44 -7.73 5.23
CA LEU A 127 2.48 -8.37 3.91
C LEU A 127 3.44 -7.64 2.96
N PRO A 128 4.21 -8.36 2.13
CA PRO A 128 4.97 -7.74 1.06
C PRO A 128 4.02 -7.06 0.07
N ILE A 129 4.50 -6.03 -0.61
CA ILE A 129 3.80 -5.50 -1.79
C ILE A 129 3.90 -6.59 -2.87
N GLY A 130 2.82 -6.85 -3.62
CA GLY A 130 2.66 -8.03 -4.46
C GLY A 130 2.16 -9.28 -3.70
N GLY A 131 1.84 -9.16 -2.41
CA GLY A 131 1.36 -10.27 -1.59
C GLY A 131 -0.16 -10.44 -1.63
N VAL A 132 -0.60 -11.70 -1.72
CA VAL A 132 -2.01 -12.10 -1.60
C VAL A 132 -2.14 -13.11 -0.47
N LEU A 133 -3.02 -12.85 0.50
CA LEU A 133 -3.21 -13.71 1.67
C LEU A 133 -4.69 -13.93 1.95
N ALA A 134 -5.12 -15.18 1.92
CA ALA A 134 -6.46 -15.58 2.34
C ALA A 134 -6.44 -16.03 3.80
N THR A 135 -7.38 -15.52 4.60
CA THR A 135 -7.52 -15.83 6.02
C THR A 135 -8.95 -16.27 6.37
N LYS A 136 -9.08 -17.06 7.43
CA LYS A 136 -10.37 -17.50 7.96
C LYS A 136 -10.97 -16.44 8.87
N ASN A 137 -12.03 -15.78 8.39
CA ASN A 137 -12.84 -14.79 9.13
C ASN A 137 -12.03 -13.71 9.89
N ALA A 138 -10.87 -13.33 9.38
CA ALA A 138 -9.97 -12.41 10.07
C ALA A 138 -9.43 -11.34 9.12
N ILE A 139 -9.37 -10.11 9.56
CA ILE A 139 -8.94 -8.95 8.77
C ILE A 139 -7.65 -8.36 9.35
N ILE A 140 -6.62 -8.19 8.52
CA ILE A 140 -5.31 -7.66 8.88
C ILE A 140 -5.20 -6.23 8.30
N PRO A 141 -5.28 -5.17 9.13
CA PRO A 141 -5.22 -3.80 8.61
C PRO A 141 -3.95 -3.48 7.80
N TYR A 142 -2.78 -3.93 8.26
CA TYR A 142 -1.53 -3.75 7.50
C TYR A 142 -1.43 -4.65 6.26
N GLY A 143 -2.23 -5.71 6.21
CA GLY A 143 -2.36 -6.61 5.07
C GLY A 143 -3.19 -5.98 3.94
N VAL A 144 -4.06 -5.03 4.26
CA VAL A 144 -4.70 -4.13 3.28
C VAL A 144 -3.71 -3.06 2.82
N GLY A 145 -2.98 -2.47 3.77
CA GLY A 145 -2.02 -1.40 3.52
C GLY A 145 -2.46 -0.06 4.12
N VAL A 146 -1.58 0.94 4.02
CA VAL A 146 -1.82 2.27 4.60
C VAL A 146 -2.71 3.13 3.72
N ASP A 147 -2.61 2.99 2.39
CA ASP A 147 -3.51 3.64 1.44
C ASP A 147 -4.63 2.68 1.03
N ILE A 148 -5.66 2.61 1.87
CA ILE A 148 -6.81 1.72 1.68
C ILE A 148 -7.52 2.07 0.37
N GLY A 149 -7.80 1.05 -0.44
CA GLY A 149 -8.54 1.24 -1.70
C GLY A 149 -7.74 1.98 -2.77
N CYS A 150 -6.42 2.11 -2.60
CA CYS A 150 -5.53 2.55 -3.68
C CYS A 150 -5.80 1.70 -4.92
N ARG A 151 -6.03 2.41 -6.03
CA ARG A 151 -6.56 1.82 -7.25
C ARG A 151 -6.04 2.56 -8.48
N MET A 152 -6.22 1.87 -9.59
CA MET A 152 -6.12 2.45 -10.91
C MET A 152 -7.51 2.71 -11.47
N ALA A 153 -7.67 3.81 -12.20
CA ALA A 153 -8.85 4.08 -13.02
C ALA A 153 -8.45 4.58 -14.41
N LEU A 154 -8.98 3.94 -15.44
CA LEU A 154 -8.72 4.22 -16.84
C LEU A 154 -10.02 4.66 -17.51
N SER A 155 -10.01 5.78 -18.24
CA SER A 155 -11.06 6.13 -19.20
C SER A 155 -10.48 6.23 -20.60
N ILE A 156 -11.11 5.53 -21.54
CA ILE A 156 -10.76 5.55 -22.96
C ILE A 156 -11.69 6.53 -23.66
N TYR A 157 -11.15 7.46 -24.43
CA TYR A 157 -11.93 8.50 -25.11
C TYR A 157 -12.13 8.21 -26.59
N ASP A 158 -13.13 8.87 -27.18
CA ASP A 158 -13.44 8.90 -28.61
C ASP A 158 -12.45 9.75 -29.44
N MET A 159 -11.19 9.83 -29.00
CA MET A 159 -10.13 10.63 -29.60
C MET A 159 -8.97 9.72 -30.00
N ASN A 160 -8.39 9.94 -31.18
CA ASN A 160 -7.20 9.21 -31.63
C ASN A 160 -5.91 9.92 -31.19
N GLU A 161 -4.76 9.30 -31.50
CA GLU A 161 -3.45 9.85 -31.11
C GLU A 161 -3.13 11.21 -31.77
N ASP A 162 -3.53 11.43 -33.01
CA ASP A 162 -3.31 12.70 -33.73
C ASP A 162 -3.95 13.87 -32.97
N PHE A 163 -5.19 13.68 -32.50
CA PHE A 163 -5.89 14.70 -31.72
C PHE A 163 -5.12 15.09 -30.46
N PHE A 164 -4.47 14.13 -29.78
CA PHE A 164 -3.63 14.42 -28.62
C PHE A 164 -2.44 15.30 -29.00
N TYR A 165 -1.71 14.94 -30.07
CA TYR A 165 -0.52 15.67 -30.51
C TYR A 165 -0.84 17.09 -31.01
N GLU A 166 -1.96 17.28 -31.70
CA GLU A 166 -2.43 18.59 -32.16
C GLU A 166 -2.90 19.49 -31.00
N ASN A 167 -3.31 18.91 -29.87
CA ASN A 167 -3.96 19.62 -28.76
C ASN A 167 -3.22 19.52 -27.42
N GLN A 168 -1.93 19.19 -27.40
CA GLN A 168 -1.16 18.95 -26.17
C GLN A 168 -1.29 20.08 -25.13
N SER A 169 -1.33 21.34 -25.57
CA SER A 169 -1.52 22.50 -24.68
C SER A 169 -2.86 22.46 -23.93
N LYS A 170 -3.94 21.99 -24.58
CA LYS A 170 -5.26 21.81 -23.96
C LYS A 170 -5.21 20.68 -22.93
N PHE A 171 -4.67 19.52 -23.31
CA PHE A 171 -4.52 18.38 -22.39
C PHE A 171 -3.71 18.76 -21.15
N LYS A 172 -2.57 19.44 -21.33
CA LYS A 172 -1.73 19.93 -20.23
C LYS A 172 -2.48 20.87 -19.30
N ARG A 173 -3.20 21.84 -19.87
CA ARG A 173 -3.99 22.81 -19.08
C ARG A 173 -5.05 22.10 -18.25
N GLU A 174 -5.83 21.20 -18.85
CA GLU A 174 -6.91 20.49 -18.14
C GLU A 174 -6.36 19.49 -17.11
N LEU A 175 -5.24 18.81 -17.42
CA LEU A 175 -4.56 17.95 -16.45
C LEU A 175 -4.17 18.75 -15.21
N ILE A 176 -3.62 19.96 -15.37
CA ILE A 176 -3.23 20.84 -14.27
C ILE A 176 -4.46 21.39 -13.53
N ALA A 177 -5.49 21.81 -14.24
CA ALA A 177 -6.65 22.47 -13.66
C ALA A 177 -7.58 21.50 -12.89
N GLN A 178 -7.71 20.26 -13.36
CA GLN A 178 -8.71 19.31 -12.86
C GLN A 178 -8.17 18.25 -11.90
N SER A 179 -6.86 18.20 -11.66
CA SER A 179 -6.26 17.35 -10.62
C SER A 179 -5.55 18.18 -9.55
N ASN A 180 -5.41 17.61 -8.35
CA ASN A 180 -4.80 18.26 -7.20
C ASN A 180 -3.90 17.27 -6.47
N PHE A 181 -2.67 17.69 -6.16
CA PHE A 181 -1.59 16.86 -5.64
C PHE A 181 -0.95 17.48 -4.40
N GLY A 182 -0.20 16.66 -3.66
CA GLY A 182 0.53 17.01 -2.45
C GLY A 182 -0.18 16.56 -1.17
N ALA A 183 0.60 16.17 -0.17
CA ALA A 183 0.07 15.65 1.08
C ALA A 183 -0.74 16.71 1.84
N GLY A 184 -1.93 16.34 2.31
CA GLY A 184 -2.85 17.26 3.00
C GLY A 184 -3.47 18.36 2.12
N ASN A 185 -3.19 18.39 0.82
CA ASN A 185 -3.84 19.30 -0.12
C ASN A 185 -5.25 18.81 -0.46
N GLY A 186 -6.07 19.74 -0.94
CA GLY A 186 -7.46 19.48 -1.30
C GLY A 186 -8.14 20.73 -1.85
N PHE A 187 -9.44 20.64 -2.09
CA PHE A 187 -10.25 21.73 -2.62
C PHE A 187 -10.86 22.58 -1.50
N ARG A 188 -10.99 23.89 -1.75
CA ARG A 188 -11.52 24.87 -0.78
C ARG A 188 -12.69 25.65 -1.37
N GLY A 189 -13.62 26.07 -0.50
CA GLY A 189 -14.78 26.87 -0.88
C GLY A 189 -15.57 26.23 -2.03
N GLN A 190 -15.88 27.04 -3.04
CA GLN A 190 -16.66 26.63 -4.23
C GLN A 190 -16.00 25.56 -5.11
N TYR A 191 -14.73 25.21 -4.88
CA TYR A 191 -14.04 24.18 -5.67
C TYR A 191 -14.20 22.78 -5.11
N LYS A 192 -14.77 22.63 -3.90
CA LYS A 192 -15.11 21.32 -3.35
C LYS A 192 -16.16 20.65 -4.24
N ALA A 193 -16.05 19.34 -4.36
CA ALA A 193 -17.04 18.52 -5.02
C ALA A 193 -17.94 17.87 -3.98
N ASP A 194 -19.20 17.65 -4.34
CA ASP A 194 -20.11 16.80 -3.60
C ASP A 194 -20.20 15.43 -4.28
N HIS A 195 -20.44 14.40 -3.48
CA HIS A 195 -20.60 13.03 -3.94
C HIS A 195 -21.38 12.23 -2.90
N GLN A 196 -22.19 11.28 -3.35
CA GLN A 196 -23.04 10.44 -2.50
C GLN A 196 -22.25 9.71 -1.41
N VAL A 197 -20.96 9.43 -1.63
CA VAL A 197 -20.09 8.79 -0.63
C VAL A 197 -20.01 9.58 0.70
N LEU A 198 -20.13 10.91 0.65
CA LEU A 198 -20.12 11.77 1.84
C LEU A 198 -21.43 11.73 2.63
N GLU A 199 -22.48 11.16 2.05
CA GLU A 199 -23.79 10.92 2.68
C GLU A 199 -23.84 9.57 3.40
N ASN A 200 -22.78 8.77 3.33
CA ASN A 200 -22.71 7.49 4.01
C ASN A 200 -22.98 7.66 5.52
N LYS A 201 -23.93 6.88 6.04
CA LYS A 201 -24.37 6.92 7.45
C LYS A 201 -23.24 6.70 8.45
N LEU A 202 -22.16 6.02 8.06
CA LEU A 202 -21.00 5.78 8.94
C LEU A 202 -20.31 7.08 9.38
N PHE A 203 -20.39 8.15 8.58
CA PHE A 203 -19.95 9.48 9.00
C PHE A 203 -20.77 10.06 10.17
N HIS A 204 -21.93 9.48 10.46
CA HIS A 204 -22.77 9.85 11.60
C HIS A 204 -22.72 8.79 12.70
N GLU A 205 -22.59 7.51 12.37
CA GLU A 205 -22.66 6.39 13.32
C GLU A 205 -21.31 6.09 14.01
N ASN A 206 -20.17 6.33 13.36
CA ASN A 206 -18.84 6.05 13.91
C ASN A 206 -18.08 7.33 14.28
N GLU A 207 -17.55 7.41 15.50
CA GLU A 207 -16.90 8.62 16.03
C GLU A 207 -15.65 9.02 15.25
N LEU A 208 -14.79 8.05 14.92
CA LEU A 208 -13.58 8.30 14.13
C LEU A 208 -13.97 8.85 12.76
N LEU A 209 -14.87 8.16 12.05
CA LEU A 209 -15.27 8.57 10.70
C LEU A 209 -15.96 9.94 10.71
N ARG A 210 -16.82 10.21 11.70
CA ARG A 210 -17.46 11.52 11.89
C ARG A 210 -16.42 12.64 11.96
N SER A 211 -15.35 12.46 12.74
CA SER A 211 -14.27 13.44 12.86
C SER A 211 -13.48 13.65 11.54
N LEU A 212 -13.55 12.68 10.62
CA LEU A 212 -12.84 12.73 9.34
C LEU A 212 -13.69 13.24 8.17
N LYS A 213 -14.99 13.50 8.36
CA LYS A 213 -15.90 13.91 7.27
C LYS A 213 -15.42 15.15 6.53
N ASP A 214 -14.99 16.19 7.25
CA ASP A 214 -14.50 17.43 6.64
C ASP A 214 -13.16 17.23 5.90
N LYS A 215 -12.30 16.36 6.42
CA LYS A 215 -11.06 15.95 5.75
C LYS A 215 -11.40 15.25 4.44
N ALA A 216 -12.28 14.25 4.48
CA ALA A 216 -12.75 13.52 3.30
C ALA A 216 -13.35 14.47 2.26
N TRP A 217 -14.24 15.39 2.65
CA TRP A 217 -14.84 16.34 1.72
C TRP A 217 -13.81 17.28 1.09
N THR A 218 -12.81 17.73 1.87
CA THR A 218 -11.75 18.61 1.37
C THR A 218 -10.83 17.89 0.37
N GLN A 219 -10.53 16.61 0.60
CA GLN A 219 -9.62 15.83 -0.25
C GLN A 219 -10.32 15.14 -1.44
N LEU A 220 -11.65 15.21 -1.52
CA LEU A 220 -12.44 14.49 -2.53
C LEU A 220 -12.09 14.98 -3.95
N GLY A 221 -11.69 14.04 -4.82
CA GLY A 221 -11.25 14.33 -6.19
C GLY A 221 -9.79 14.78 -6.30
N SER A 222 -8.97 14.56 -5.28
CA SER A 222 -7.51 14.80 -5.31
C SER A 222 -6.73 13.49 -5.45
N SER A 223 -5.46 13.60 -5.84
CA SER A 223 -4.52 12.48 -6.03
C SER A 223 -3.37 12.48 -5.01
N GLY A 224 -3.28 13.49 -4.15
CA GLY A 224 -2.27 13.71 -3.10
C GLY A 224 -0.81 13.39 -3.48
N GLY A 225 -0.03 12.70 -2.62
CA GLY A 225 1.44 12.55 -2.75
C GLY A 225 1.93 11.11 -3.04
N GLY A 226 3.24 10.87 -3.05
CA GLY A 226 3.83 9.54 -3.28
C GLY A 226 3.89 9.09 -4.75
N ASN A 227 3.59 7.82 -5.01
CA ASN A 227 3.58 7.20 -6.35
C ASN A 227 2.29 7.47 -7.14
N HIS A 228 1.43 8.36 -6.65
CA HIS A 228 0.17 8.71 -7.28
C HIS A 228 0.37 9.61 -8.49
N PHE A 229 -0.49 9.42 -9.49
CA PHE A 229 -0.42 10.16 -10.75
C PHE A 229 -1.78 10.30 -11.42
N VAL A 230 -1.83 11.25 -12.35
CA VAL A 230 -2.89 11.44 -13.34
C VAL A 230 -2.17 11.64 -14.66
N GLU A 231 -2.41 10.78 -15.64
CA GLU A 231 -1.68 10.79 -16.89
C GLU A 231 -2.56 10.56 -18.11
N PHE A 232 -2.19 11.23 -19.20
CA PHE A 232 -2.66 10.91 -20.53
C PHE A 232 -1.65 10.03 -21.23
N GLY A 233 -2.17 9.04 -21.94
CA GLY A 233 -1.39 8.19 -22.82
C GLY A 233 -2.20 7.74 -24.03
N ILE A 234 -1.52 7.01 -24.90
CA ILE A 234 -2.13 6.36 -26.05
C ILE A 234 -2.35 4.90 -25.71
N ILE A 235 -3.59 4.43 -25.80
CA ILE A 235 -3.93 3.02 -25.66
C ILE A 235 -4.16 2.39 -27.03
N GLU A 236 -3.45 1.30 -27.30
CA GLU A 236 -3.50 0.58 -28.58
C GLU A 236 -4.19 -0.77 -28.40
N PHE A 237 -5.27 -0.95 -29.15
CA PHE A 237 -5.96 -2.22 -29.33
C PHE A 237 -5.48 -2.86 -30.63
N SER A 238 -4.77 -3.98 -30.54
CA SER A 238 -4.27 -4.72 -31.70
C SER A 238 -5.39 -5.44 -32.48
N GLN A 239 -6.52 -5.68 -31.80
CA GLN A 239 -7.75 -6.28 -32.30
C GLN A 239 -8.95 -5.67 -31.56
N ARG A 240 -10.15 -5.85 -32.12
CA ARG A 240 -11.39 -5.46 -31.46
C ARG A 240 -11.57 -6.24 -30.16
N ASP A 241 -11.94 -5.57 -29.08
CA ASP A 241 -12.36 -6.20 -27.84
C ASP A 241 -13.89 -6.14 -27.71
N GLU A 242 -14.55 -7.29 -27.72
CA GLU A 242 -16.01 -7.37 -27.70
C GLU A 242 -16.61 -7.01 -26.34
N VAL A 243 -15.86 -7.22 -25.24
CA VAL A 243 -16.36 -6.93 -23.88
C VAL A 243 -16.42 -5.44 -23.64
N LEU A 244 -15.37 -4.71 -24.03
CA LEU A 244 -15.33 -3.25 -23.96
C LEU A 244 -16.05 -2.58 -25.14
N ASN A 245 -16.38 -3.33 -26.20
CA ASN A 245 -16.93 -2.81 -27.45
C ASN A 245 -16.03 -1.72 -28.05
N ILE A 246 -14.73 -1.98 -28.12
CA ILE A 246 -13.72 -1.07 -28.67
C ILE A 246 -13.09 -1.73 -29.89
N ASP A 247 -13.07 -1.01 -31.01
CA ASP A 247 -12.44 -1.46 -32.26
C ASP A 247 -10.91 -1.45 -32.18
N LYS A 248 -10.29 -2.17 -33.11
CA LYS A 248 -8.84 -2.09 -33.33
C LYS A 248 -8.45 -0.63 -33.63
N GLY A 249 -7.44 -0.12 -32.93
CA GLY A 249 -6.92 1.22 -33.17
C GLY A 249 -6.21 1.81 -31.96
N THR A 250 -5.82 3.08 -32.11
CA THR A 250 -5.18 3.89 -31.08
C THR A 250 -6.14 4.94 -30.56
N TYR A 251 -6.25 5.04 -29.23
CA TYR A 251 -7.14 5.98 -28.56
C TYR A 251 -6.37 6.78 -27.52
N VAL A 252 -6.82 8.00 -27.24
CA VAL A 252 -6.38 8.74 -26.07
C VAL A 252 -7.07 8.15 -24.84
N ALA A 253 -6.30 7.91 -23.79
CA ALA A 253 -6.84 7.47 -22.52
C ALA A 253 -6.28 8.29 -21.36
N LEU A 254 -7.13 8.48 -20.35
CA LEU A 254 -6.78 9.04 -19.06
C LEU A 254 -6.61 7.89 -18.07
N LEU A 255 -5.43 7.78 -17.48
CA LEU A 255 -5.13 6.84 -16.41
C LEU A 255 -4.83 7.61 -15.12
N THR A 256 -5.43 7.17 -14.03
CA THR A 256 -5.19 7.76 -12.71
C THR A 256 -4.87 6.69 -11.69
N HIS A 257 -3.97 7.02 -10.76
CA HIS A 257 -3.51 6.16 -9.70
C HIS A 257 -3.54 6.93 -8.38
N SER A 258 -4.45 6.55 -7.48
CA SER A 258 -4.56 7.11 -6.14
C SER A 258 -5.42 6.23 -5.25
N GLY A 259 -5.43 6.51 -3.95
CA GLY A 259 -6.34 5.87 -3.01
C GLY A 259 -7.20 6.83 -2.23
N SER A 260 -7.42 6.48 -0.98
CA SER A 260 -8.38 7.14 -0.08
C SER A 260 -7.78 8.35 0.66
N ARG A 261 -6.59 8.79 0.26
CA ARG A 261 -5.89 9.97 0.78
C ARG A 261 -5.67 9.89 2.30
N GLY A 262 -5.46 11.05 2.92
CA GLY A 262 -5.34 11.19 4.36
C GLY A 262 -6.57 10.69 5.12
N PHE A 263 -7.74 10.54 4.48
CA PHE A 263 -8.91 9.90 5.07
C PHE A 263 -8.64 8.42 5.38
N GLY A 264 -8.32 7.60 4.38
CA GLY A 264 -8.05 6.19 4.62
C GLY A 264 -6.72 5.92 5.31
N ALA A 265 -5.69 6.76 5.12
CA ALA A 265 -4.46 6.67 5.90
C ALA A 265 -4.71 6.83 7.41
N THR A 266 -5.61 7.74 7.80
CA THR A 266 -5.99 7.91 9.22
C THR A 266 -6.72 6.67 9.75
N ILE A 267 -7.62 6.08 8.96
CA ILE A 267 -8.32 4.82 9.29
C ILE A 267 -7.31 3.68 9.45
N ALA A 268 -6.45 3.48 8.46
CA ALA A 268 -5.43 2.42 8.46
C ALA A 268 -4.52 2.53 9.68
N GLY A 269 -4.03 3.74 9.99
CA GLY A 269 -3.19 4.00 11.15
C GLY A 269 -3.89 3.68 12.48
N HIS A 270 -5.14 4.12 12.65
CA HIS A 270 -5.92 3.86 13.86
C HIS A 270 -6.10 2.35 14.10
N TYR A 271 -6.69 1.64 13.13
CA TYR A 271 -7.05 0.24 13.28
C TYR A 271 -5.83 -0.69 13.30
N THR A 272 -4.73 -0.31 12.64
CA THR A 272 -3.44 -0.98 12.78
C THR A 272 -2.93 -0.99 14.21
N GLN A 273 -2.95 0.18 14.88
CA GLN A 273 -2.45 0.28 16.25
C GLN A 273 -3.37 -0.45 17.23
N LEU A 274 -4.68 -0.38 16.98
CA LEU A 274 -5.66 -1.14 17.75
C LEU A 274 -5.45 -2.65 17.58
N ALA A 275 -5.25 -3.14 16.36
CA ALA A 275 -4.97 -4.56 16.10
C ALA A 275 -3.72 -5.03 16.83
N LYS A 276 -2.61 -4.28 16.77
CA LYS A 276 -1.37 -4.59 17.52
C LYS A 276 -1.55 -4.55 19.04
N LYS A 277 -2.51 -3.76 19.53
CA LYS A 277 -2.83 -3.71 20.95
C LYS A 277 -3.59 -4.96 21.39
N MET A 278 -4.54 -5.44 20.58
CA MET A 278 -5.46 -6.53 20.92
C MET A 278 -4.95 -7.92 20.53
N CYS A 279 -4.30 -8.04 19.38
CA CYS A 279 -3.75 -9.27 18.85
C CYS A 279 -2.22 -9.25 19.01
N LYS A 280 -1.72 -9.87 20.09
CA LYS A 280 -0.28 -10.00 20.32
C LYS A 280 0.25 -11.18 19.52
N LEU A 281 1.19 -10.89 18.62
CA LEU A 281 1.91 -11.86 17.81
C LEU A 281 3.41 -11.75 18.11
N PRO A 282 4.21 -12.79 17.82
CA PRO A 282 5.67 -12.71 17.87
C PRO A 282 6.21 -11.52 17.07
N GLN A 283 7.39 -11.05 17.45
CA GLN A 283 7.95 -9.80 16.93
C GLN A 283 8.10 -9.82 15.40
N GLU A 284 8.42 -10.96 14.78
CA GLU A 284 8.46 -11.10 13.32
C GLU A 284 7.09 -10.92 12.64
N ALA A 285 5.99 -11.21 13.34
CA ALA A 285 4.61 -11.17 12.84
C ALA A 285 3.79 -10.01 13.41
N LYS A 286 4.37 -9.12 14.21
CA LYS A 286 3.66 -8.00 14.87
C LYS A 286 2.90 -7.10 13.90
N ASN A 287 3.38 -6.93 12.66
CA ASN A 287 2.71 -6.15 11.62
C ASN A 287 1.56 -6.91 10.93
N LEU A 288 1.29 -8.16 11.31
CA LEU A 288 0.22 -9.00 10.80
C LEU A 288 -0.89 -9.21 11.83
N ALA A 289 -0.90 -8.40 12.90
CA ALA A 289 -1.96 -8.39 13.89
C ALA A 289 -3.33 -8.16 13.21
N TYR A 290 -4.34 -8.89 13.66
CA TYR A 290 -5.63 -8.98 12.99
C TYR A 290 -6.81 -8.81 13.96
N PHE A 291 -7.98 -8.58 13.39
CA PHE A 291 -9.26 -8.70 14.08
C PHE A 291 -10.02 -9.92 13.56
N ASP A 292 -10.70 -10.64 14.45
CA ASP A 292 -11.77 -11.57 14.04
C ASP A 292 -12.99 -10.74 13.64
N LEU A 293 -13.58 -11.02 12.48
CA LEU A 293 -14.77 -10.32 12.00
C LEU A 293 -16.02 -10.59 12.86
N ASN A 294 -16.01 -11.52 13.80
CA ASN A 294 -17.10 -11.68 14.77
C ASN A 294 -17.04 -10.64 15.91
N THR A 295 -15.96 -9.86 16.00
CA THR A 295 -15.78 -8.82 17.03
C THR A 295 -16.27 -7.45 16.56
N THR A 296 -16.59 -6.58 17.51
CA THR A 296 -16.98 -5.19 17.23
C THR A 296 -15.88 -4.46 16.45
N GLU A 297 -14.62 -4.57 16.88
CA GLU A 297 -13.48 -3.90 16.26
C GLU A 297 -13.22 -4.43 14.84
N GLY A 298 -13.40 -5.73 14.63
CA GLY A 298 -13.34 -6.34 13.30
C GLY A 298 -14.41 -5.81 12.36
N GLN A 299 -15.66 -5.72 12.82
CA GLN A 299 -16.77 -5.15 12.05
C GLN A 299 -16.59 -3.66 11.78
N GLU A 300 -16.15 -2.89 12.77
CA GLU A 300 -15.89 -1.46 12.59
C GLU A 300 -14.79 -1.21 11.56
N TYR A 301 -13.66 -1.93 11.64
CA TYR A 301 -12.61 -1.80 10.65
C TYR A 301 -13.10 -2.21 9.26
N TRP A 302 -13.84 -3.32 9.16
CA TRP A 302 -14.40 -3.78 7.89
C TRP A 302 -15.27 -2.71 7.23
N LEU A 303 -16.17 -2.08 7.99
CA LEU A 303 -17.04 -1.01 7.50
C LEU A 303 -16.24 0.25 7.12
N ALA A 304 -15.28 0.65 7.95
CA ALA A 304 -14.43 1.81 7.69
C ALA A 304 -13.53 1.61 6.46
N MET A 305 -12.96 0.42 6.28
CA MET A 305 -12.17 0.04 5.12
C MET A 305 -13.02 0.09 3.85
N ASN A 306 -14.25 -0.45 3.87
CA ASN A 306 -15.15 -0.39 2.71
C ASN A 306 -15.52 1.04 2.34
N LEU A 307 -15.84 1.90 3.31
CA LEU A 307 -16.07 3.32 3.04
C LEU A 307 -14.84 4.02 2.45
N ALA A 308 -13.63 3.70 2.92
CA ALA A 308 -12.39 4.23 2.34
C ALA A 308 -12.20 3.76 0.89
N GLY A 309 -12.53 2.50 0.60
CA GLY A 309 -12.60 1.96 -0.75
C GLY A 309 -13.54 2.76 -1.65
N ASP A 310 -14.79 2.94 -1.24
CA ASP A 310 -15.79 3.72 -1.99
C ASP A 310 -15.36 5.17 -2.20
N TYR A 311 -14.76 5.77 -1.17
CA TYR A 311 -14.24 7.14 -1.22
C TYR A 311 -13.11 7.27 -2.24
N ALA A 312 -12.20 6.30 -2.32
CA ALA A 312 -11.18 6.27 -3.37
C ALA A 312 -11.84 6.25 -4.76
N SER A 313 -12.86 5.41 -4.98
CA SER A 313 -13.64 5.37 -6.24
C SER A 313 -14.17 6.75 -6.61
N ALA A 314 -14.80 7.42 -5.65
CA ALA A 314 -15.40 8.74 -5.85
C ALA A 314 -14.36 9.80 -6.23
N CYS A 315 -13.15 9.74 -5.67
CA CYS A 315 -12.05 10.62 -6.06
C CYS A 315 -11.70 10.46 -7.55
N HIS A 316 -11.54 9.22 -8.01
CA HIS A 316 -11.27 8.92 -9.42
C HIS A 316 -12.42 9.36 -10.33
N GLU A 317 -13.65 9.03 -9.96
CA GLU A 317 -14.85 9.42 -10.72
C GLU A 317 -14.92 10.94 -10.95
N ILE A 318 -14.64 11.74 -9.92
CA ILE A 318 -14.67 13.20 -10.01
C ILE A 318 -13.58 13.73 -10.96
N ILE A 319 -12.36 13.19 -10.86
CA ILE A 319 -11.25 13.60 -11.74
C ILE A 319 -11.60 13.26 -13.20
N HIS A 320 -12.05 12.04 -13.45
CA HIS A 320 -12.39 11.55 -14.79
C HIS A 320 -13.55 12.35 -15.40
N LYS A 321 -14.63 12.61 -14.64
CA LYS A 321 -15.77 13.41 -15.10
C LYS A 321 -15.38 14.85 -15.41
N LYS A 322 -14.58 15.50 -14.56
CA LYS A 322 -14.13 16.88 -14.77
C LYS A 322 -13.26 16.99 -16.01
N ILE A 323 -12.32 16.07 -16.20
CA ILE A 323 -11.42 16.06 -17.36
C ILE A 323 -12.18 15.77 -18.65
N ALA A 324 -13.02 14.72 -18.69
CA ALA A 324 -13.81 14.39 -19.88
C ALA A 324 -14.70 15.56 -20.30
N LYS A 325 -15.38 16.21 -19.34
CA LYS A 325 -16.19 17.41 -19.59
C LYS A 325 -15.36 18.58 -20.12
N ALA A 326 -14.19 18.85 -19.54
CA ALA A 326 -13.34 19.95 -19.96
C ALA A 326 -12.71 19.73 -21.35
N LEU A 327 -12.47 18.48 -21.72
CA LEU A 327 -12.01 18.10 -23.05
C LEU A 327 -13.15 18.09 -24.09
N GLY A 328 -14.39 17.89 -23.65
CA GLY A 328 -15.53 17.61 -24.54
C GLY A 328 -15.46 16.20 -25.12
N ALA A 329 -14.85 15.26 -24.39
CA ALA A 329 -14.65 13.88 -24.81
C ALA A 329 -15.83 13.00 -24.41
N GLN A 330 -16.18 12.05 -25.28
CA GLN A 330 -17.03 10.92 -24.91
C GLN A 330 -16.16 9.81 -24.33
N VAL A 331 -16.58 9.24 -23.20
CA VAL A 331 -15.94 8.06 -22.62
C VAL A 331 -16.49 6.82 -23.30
N LEU A 332 -15.63 6.07 -23.99
CA LEU A 332 -15.97 4.81 -24.66
C LEU A 332 -16.03 3.66 -23.66
N ALA A 333 -15.06 3.60 -22.74
CA ALA A 333 -15.03 2.61 -21.67
C ALA A 333 -14.29 3.16 -20.44
N THR A 334 -14.65 2.62 -19.28
CA THR A 334 -13.95 2.84 -18.01
C THR A 334 -13.56 1.51 -17.40
N VAL A 335 -12.33 1.40 -16.89
CA VAL A 335 -11.83 0.24 -16.16
C VAL A 335 -11.23 0.71 -14.85
N GLU A 336 -11.55 0.01 -13.75
CA GLU A 336 -10.99 0.28 -12.44
C GLU A 336 -10.60 -1.03 -11.74
N ASN A 337 -9.49 -1.01 -11.00
CA ASN A 337 -9.09 -2.14 -10.15
C ASN A 337 -8.38 -1.66 -8.88
N HIS A 338 -8.81 -2.17 -7.73
CA HIS A 338 -8.10 -1.96 -6.47
C HIS A 338 -6.82 -2.79 -6.44
N HIS A 339 -5.83 -2.30 -5.70
CA HIS A 339 -4.64 -3.08 -5.41
C HIS A 339 -4.18 -3.06 -3.95
N ASN A 340 -4.88 -2.34 -3.07
CA ASN A 340 -4.69 -2.36 -1.61
C ASN A 340 -6.05 -2.51 -0.92
N PHE A 341 -6.54 -3.74 -0.75
CA PHE A 341 -7.87 -3.98 -0.20
C PHE A 341 -8.03 -5.40 0.32
N ALA A 342 -9.17 -5.67 0.97
CA ALA A 342 -9.56 -7.02 1.35
C ALA A 342 -11.01 -7.31 0.95
N TRP A 343 -11.28 -8.54 0.50
CA TRP A 343 -12.58 -8.97 0.01
C TRP A 343 -13.02 -10.26 0.68
N LYS A 344 -14.34 -10.44 0.78
CA LYS A 344 -14.94 -11.75 1.07
C LYS A 344 -15.01 -12.54 -0.22
N GLU A 345 -14.32 -13.67 -0.28
CA GLU A 345 -14.26 -14.54 -1.46
C GLU A 345 -14.45 -16.00 -1.07
N GLN A 346 -14.74 -16.84 -2.05
CA GLN A 346 -14.87 -18.28 -1.87
C GLN A 346 -13.55 -18.97 -2.18
N TRP A 347 -13.02 -19.75 -1.23
CA TRP A 347 -11.82 -20.55 -1.39
C TRP A 347 -12.08 -21.97 -0.90
N ASN A 348 -11.96 -22.95 -1.80
CA ASN A 348 -12.25 -24.37 -1.51
C ASN A 348 -13.63 -24.61 -0.84
N GLY A 349 -14.64 -23.79 -1.18
CA GLY A 349 -16.00 -23.90 -0.64
C GLY A 349 -16.23 -23.21 0.70
N GLU A 350 -15.23 -22.51 1.24
CA GLU A 350 -15.36 -21.68 2.44
C GLU A 350 -15.28 -20.18 2.09
N GLU A 351 -16.08 -19.34 2.78
CA GLU A 351 -15.90 -17.88 2.73
C GLU A 351 -14.64 -17.50 3.51
N VAL A 352 -13.74 -16.78 2.84
CA VAL A 352 -12.47 -16.32 3.37
C VAL A 352 -12.29 -14.82 3.13
N ILE A 353 -11.36 -14.21 3.86
CA ILE A 353 -10.97 -12.81 3.67
C ILE A 353 -9.66 -12.78 2.89
N VAL A 354 -9.72 -12.36 1.63
CA VAL A 354 -8.57 -12.26 0.74
C VAL A 354 -8.01 -10.85 0.79
N HIS A 355 -6.81 -10.72 1.33
CA HIS A 355 -6.05 -9.48 1.39
C HIS A 355 -5.17 -9.40 0.14
N ARG A 356 -5.21 -8.27 -0.55
CA ARG A 356 -4.27 -7.96 -1.63
C ARG A 356 -3.59 -6.64 -1.33
N LYS A 357 -2.26 -6.67 -1.32
CA LYS A 357 -1.42 -5.49 -1.10
C LYS A 357 -0.43 -5.36 -2.24
N GLY A 358 -0.60 -4.35 -3.07
CA GLY A 358 0.03 -4.30 -4.39
C GLY A 358 -0.30 -5.51 -5.25
N ALA A 359 -1.54 -6.01 -5.19
CA ALA A 359 -2.01 -7.06 -6.09
C ALA A 359 -3.48 -6.80 -6.42
N THR A 360 -3.91 -7.14 -7.62
CA THR A 360 -5.26 -6.83 -8.12
C THR A 360 -6.07 -8.11 -8.33
N PRO A 361 -7.40 -8.08 -8.12
CA PRO A 361 -8.26 -9.17 -8.55
C PRO A 361 -8.07 -9.49 -10.05
N ALA A 362 -8.05 -10.77 -10.37
CA ALA A 362 -7.86 -11.33 -11.70
C ALA A 362 -8.71 -12.60 -11.88
N SER A 363 -9.88 -12.65 -11.25
CA SER A 363 -10.92 -13.64 -11.56
C SER A 363 -11.24 -13.65 -13.05
N LYS A 364 -11.74 -14.78 -13.55
CA LYS A 364 -11.99 -14.96 -14.98
C LYS A 364 -12.88 -13.84 -15.53
N GLY A 365 -12.36 -13.07 -16.48
CA GLY A 365 -13.09 -11.97 -17.14
C GLY A 365 -12.99 -10.61 -16.45
N VAL A 366 -12.42 -10.52 -15.24
CA VAL A 366 -12.25 -9.24 -14.53
C VAL A 366 -11.21 -8.39 -15.24
N MET A 367 -11.58 -7.15 -15.59
CA MET A 367 -10.68 -6.19 -16.22
C MET A 367 -9.77 -5.53 -15.18
N GLY A 368 -8.55 -5.18 -15.57
CA GLY A 368 -7.64 -4.39 -14.75
C GLY A 368 -6.60 -3.67 -15.61
N ILE A 369 -5.84 -2.77 -15.01
CA ILE A 369 -4.68 -2.12 -15.64
C ILE A 369 -3.44 -2.37 -14.77
N ILE A 370 -2.36 -2.81 -15.41
CA ILE A 370 -1.05 -3.03 -14.79
C ILE A 370 -0.09 -1.96 -15.35
N PRO A 371 0.14 -0.83 -14.66
CA PRO A 371 1.05 0.21 -15.08
C PRO A 371 2.52 -0.21 -15.01
N GLY A 372 3.33 0.26 -15.96
CA GLY A 372 4.79 0.16 -15.89
C GLY A 372 5.39 1.27 -15.03
N SER A 373 5.73 2.39 -15.67
CA SER A 373 6.25 3.60 -15.03
C SER A 373 5.86 4.81 -15.88
N MET A 374 6.27 6.02 -15.51
CA MET A 374 5.98 7.22 -16.30
C MET A 374 6.56 7.19 -17.74
N THR A 375 7.47 6.27 -18.07
CA THR A 375 7.97 6.08 -19.45
C THR A 375 7.76 4.67 -19.99
N ALA A 376 7.55 3.67 -19.13
CA ALA A 376 7.31 2.29 -19.53
C ALA A 376 5.81 2.06 -19.79
N PRO A 377 5.45 1.14 -20.70
CA PRO A 377 4.05 0.88 -21.01
C PRO A 377 3.29 0.31 -19.81
N GLY A 378 1.99 0.57 -19.77
CA GLY A 378 1.02 -0.19 -18.98
C GLY A 378 0.23 -1.15 -19.85
N PHE A 379 -0.45 -2.11 -19.23
CA PHE A 379 -1.22 -3.13 -19.93
C PHE A 379 -2.63 -3.19 -19.39
N LEU A 380 -3.60 -3.01 -20.28
CA LEU A 380 -5.00 -3.31 -20.00
C LEU A 380 -5.14 -4.83 -20.10
N VAL A 381 -5.62 -5.45 -19.03
CA VAL A 381 -5.62 -6.89 -18.86
C VAL A 381 -6.99 -7.43 -18.49
N ARG A 382 -7.18 -8.73 -18.71
CA ARG A 382 -8.34 -9.50 -18.28
C ARG A 382 -7.89 -10.73 -17.51
N GLY A 383 -8.44 -10.95 -16.32
CA GLY A 383 -8.11 -12.07 -15.47
C GLY A 383 -8.47 -13.43 -16.09
N LYS A 384 -7.61 -14.42 -15.88
CA LYS A 384 -7.83 -15.83 -16.27
C LYS A 384 -8.49 -16.65 -15.16
N GLY A 385 -8.49 -16.14 -13.93
CA GLY A 385 -9.04 -16.83 -12.76
C GLY A 385 -8.16 -17.97 -12.25
N GLU A 386 -6.84 -17.84 -12.36
CA GLU A 386 -5.87 -18.84 -11.89
C GLU A 386 -6.04 -19.10 -10.37
N PRO A 387 -6.46 -20.32 -9.96
CA PRO A 387 -6.69 -20.62 -8.55
C PRO A 387 -5.42 -20.57 -7.70
N SER A 388 -4.25 -20.99 -8.22
CA SER A 388 -2.99 -20.94 -7.44
C SER A 388 -2.54 -19.53 -7.09
N ALA A 389 -3.00 -18.52 -7.84
CA ALA A 389 -2.80 -17.10 -7.55
C ALA A 389 -3.92 -16.49 -6.70
N ILE A 390 -4.87 -17.29 -6.19
CA ILE A 390 -6.09 -16.82 -5.53
C ILE A 390 -6.79 -15.79 -6.44
N GLN A 391 -6.85 -16.12 -7.73
CA GLN A 391 -7.45 -15.30 -8.78
C GLN A 391 -6.94 -13.84 -8.73
N SER A 392 -5.63 -13.66 -8.63
CA SER A 392 -4.99 -12.34 -8.51
C SER A 392 -3.85 -12.16 -9.52
N ALA A 393 -3.44 -10.91 -9.75
CA ALA A 393 -2.34 -10.54 -10.62
C ALA A 393 -1.53 -9.37 -10.04
N SER A 394 -0.39 -9.05 -10.66
CA SER A 394 0.43 -7.89 -10.32
C SER A 394 -0.33 -6.58 -10.45
N HIS A 395 0.03 -5.60 -9.62
CA HIS A 395 -0.55 -4.26 -9.67
C HIS A 395 0.28 -3.25 -10.47
N GLY A 396 1.52 -3.59 -10.82
CA GLY A 396 2.38 -2.74 -11.64
C GLY A 396 3.74 -3.38 -11.89
N ALA A 397 4.76 -2.56 -12.16
CA ALA A 397 6.13 -3.06 -12.31
C ALA A 397 6.79 -3.47 -10.98
N GLY A 398 6.38 -2.86 -9.87
CA GLY A 398 7.06 -3.02 -8.57
C GLY A 398 8.41 -2.30 -8.52
N ARG A 399 8.85 -1.96 -7.30
CA ARG A 399 10.11 -1.23 -7.12
C ARG A 399 11.28 -2.19 -7.07
N GLN A 400 12.40 -1.81 -7.71
CA GLN A 400 13.71 -2.46 -7.53
C GLN A 400 14.65 -1.65 -6.63
N MET A 401 14.31 -0.38 -6.36
CA MET A 401 15.07 0.50 -5.47
C MET A 401 14.17 1.19 -4.45
N SER A 402 14.65 1.31 -3.22
CA SER A 402 13.97 2.14 -2.21
C SER A 402 13.93 3.61 -2.66
N ARG A 403 12.96 4.39 -2.17
CA ARG A 403 12.86 5.84 -2.47
C ARG A 403 14.14 6.60 -2.10
N THR A 404 14.75 6.24 -0.96
CA THR A 404 16.01 6.83 -0.50
C THR A 404 17.17 6.49 -1.42
N GLN A 405 17.24 5.24 -1.88
CA GLN A 405 18.26 4.80 -2.82
C GLN A 405 18.11 5.49 -4.18
N ALA A 406 16.89 5.54 -4.72
CA ALA A 406 16.58 6.22 -5.97
C ALA A 406 17.01 7.69 -5.95
N LYS A 407 16.69 8.44 -4.88
CA LYS A 407 17.12 9.84 -4.72
C LYS A 407 18.65 10.01 -4.65
N LYS A 408 19.37 8.99 -4.18
CA LYS A 408 20.83 9.03 -4.00
C LYS A 408 21.58 8.61 -5.27
N GLU A 409 21.09 7.59 -5.97
CA GLU A 409 21.83 6.91 -7.02
C GLU A 409 21.45 7.38 -8.43
N ILE A 410 20.23 7.88 -8.65
CA ILE A 410 19.74 8.25 -9.98
C ILE A 410 20.17 9.68 -10.33
N PRO A 411 21.00 9.89 -11.37
CA PRO A 411 21.38 11.22 -11.82
C PRO A 411 20.19 11.96 -12.45
N LYS A 412 20.05 13.25 -12.13
CA LYS A 412 19.02 14.12 -12.74
C LYS A 412 19.15 14.23 -14.26
N SER A 413 20.37 14.09 -14.80
CA SER A 413 20.62 14.07 -16.25
C SER A 413 19.93 12.89 -16.91
N ASP A 414 20.05 11.71 -16.31
CA ASP A 414 19.58 10.44 -16.86
C ASP A 414 18.05 10.40 -16.79
N PHE A 415 17.49 10.90 -15.68
CA PHE A 415 16.05 11.08 -15.54
C PHE A 415 15.46 12.03 -16.60
N LYS A 416 16.15 13.13 -16.94
CA LYS A 416 15.71 14.02 -18.03
C LYS A 416 15.89 13.38 -19.40
N ALA A 417 16.98 12.62 -19.60
CA ALA A 417 17.29 11.97 -20.86
C ALA A 417 16.22 10.93 -21.22
N ILE A 418 15.83 10.07 -20.27
CA ILE A 418 14.84 9.02 -20.52
C ILE A 418 13.44 9.56 -20.80
N LEU A 419 13.03 10.66 -20.14
CA LEU A 419 11.76 11.33 -20.42
C LEU A 419 11.75 11.90 -21.83
N LYS A 420 12.87 12.50 -22.25
CA LYS A 420 13.04 13.04 -23.61
C LYS A 420 13.02 11.91 -24.66
N ASP A 421 13.73 10.83 -24.40
CA ASP A 421 13.81 9.66 -25.28
C ASP A 421 12.43 9.05 -25.56
N HIS A 422 11.57 9.00 -24.54
CA HIS A 422 10.20 8.48 -24.65
C HIS A 422 9.16 9.54 -25.04
N ASN A 423 9.58 10.79 -25.27
CA ASN A 423 8.72 11.95 -25.54
C ASN A 423 7.60 12.13 -24.48
N VAL A 424 7.94 11.99 -23.20
CA VAL A 424 7.00 12.15 -22.08
C VAL A 424 7.09 13.55 -21.50
N THR A 425 5.95 14.23 -21.42
CA THR A 425 5.81 15.50 -20.68
C THR A 425 5.53 15.21 -19.22
N LEU A 426 6.50 15.51 -18.35
CA LEU A 426 6.35 15.36 -16.90
C LEU A 426 6.00 16.71 -16.23
N ILE A 427 5.01 16.68 -15.35
CA ILE A 427 4.57 17.83 -14.54
C ILE A 427 4.69 17.41 -13.06
N GLY A 428 5.68 18.00 -12.37
CA GLY A 428 6.03 17.62 -11.00
C GLY A 428 6.95 16.40 -10.95
N ALA A 429 6.70 15.54 -9.95
CA ALA A 429 7.43 14.33 -9.59
C ALA A 429 8.83 14.53 -8.99
N GLY A 430 9.16 13.67 -8.02
CA GLY A 430 10.49 13.53 -7.45
C GLY A 430 11.32 12.43 -8.12
N LEU A 431 12.64 12.45 -7.88
CA LEU A 431 13.56 11.40 -8.36
C LEU A 431 13.27 10.01 -7.77
N ASP A 432 12.55 9.93 -6.66
CA ASP A 432 12.11 8.67 -6.07
C ASP A 432 11.15 7.88 -6.96
N GLU A 433 10.51 8.54 -7.91
CA GLU A 433 9.56 7.92 -8.83
C GLU A 433 10.13 7.80 -10.26
N ALA A 434 11.43 8.04 -10.44
CA ALA A 434 12.08 7.87 -11.74
C ALA A 434 11.91 6.42 -12.25
N PRO A 435 11.69 6.21 -13.57
CA PRO A 435 11.49 4.87 -14.16
C PRO A 435 12.55 3.82 -13.80
N MET A 436 13.80 4.22 -13.51
CA MET A 436 14.93 3.35 -13.17
C MET A 436 14.76 2.73 -11.78
N ALA A 437 13.88 3.29 -10.94
CA ALA A 437 13.57 2.74 -9.63
C ALA A 437 12.61 1.55 -9.67
N TYR A 438 12.01 1.27 -10.84
CA TYR A 438 11.01 0.24 -11.07
C TYR A 438 11.57 -0.92 -11.87
N LYS A 439 11.08 -2.15 -11.63
CA LYS A 439 11.46 -3.31 -12.42
C LYS A 439 11.04 -3.13 -13.89
N ASN A 440 11.58 -3.96 -14.77
CA ASN A 440 11.11 -4.01 -16.15
C ASN A 440 9.70 -4.63 -16.20
N ILE A 441 8.73 -3.85 -16.68
CA ILE A 441 7.33 -4.28 -16.76
C ILE A 441 7.14 -5.48 -17.70
N GLU A 442 7.94 -5.60 -18.77
CA GLU A 442 7.82 -6.72 -19.72
C GLU A 442 8.18 -8.05 -19.05
N ASP A 443 9.18 -8.06 -18.15
CA ASP A 443 9.56 -9.26 -17.39
C ASP A 443 8.45 -9.64 -16.39
N VAL A 444 7.85 -8.64 -15.74
CA VAL A 444 6.69 -8.83 -14.84
C VAL A 444 5.50 -9.42 -15.60
N MET A 445 5.21 -8.93 -16.81
CA MET A 445 4.13 -9.45 -17.64
C MET A 445 4.43 -10.86 -18.18
N ALA A 446 5.69 -11.14 -18.54
CA ALA A 446 6.12 -12.46 -18.98
C ALA A 446 5.95 -13.52 -17.87
N ALA A 447 6.17 -13.14 -16.61
CA ALA A 447 6.02 -14.03 -15.45
C ALA A 447 4.56 -14.31 -15.02
N GLN A 448 3.56 -13.67 -15.64
CA GLN A 448 2.14 -13.83 -15.27
C GLN A 448 1.21 -14.11 -16.46
N GLN A 449 1.73 -14.66 -17.55
CA GLN A 449 0.94 -14.99 -18.74
C GLN A 449 -0.22 -15.97 -18.45
N ASN A 450 -0.13 -16.78 -17.39
CA ASN A 450 -1.20 -17.66 -16.94
C ASN A 450 -2.24 -16.95 -16.04
N LEU A 451 -1.92 -15.77 -15.50
CA LEU A 451 -2.82 -15.03 -14.61
C LEU A 451 -3.77 -14.11 -15.39
N VAL A 452 -3.30 -13.54 -16.51
CA VAL A 452 -4.04 -12.52 -17.27
C VAL A 452 -3.85 -12.67 -18.79
N ASP A 453 -4.82 -12.18 -19.55
CA ASP A 453 -4.73 -11.88 -20.98
C ASP A 453 -4.48 -10.38 -21.17
N VAL A 454 -3.55 -10.02 -22.06
CA VAL A 454 -3.32 -8.62 -22.46
C VAL A 454 -4.34 -8.24 -23.53
N ILE A 455 -5.10 -7.18 -23.26
CA ILE A 455 -6.16 -6.65 -24.13
C ILE A 455 -5.67 -5.45 -24.95
N ALA A 456 -4.93 -4.55 -24.31
CA ALA A 456 -4.40 -3.36 -24.96
C ALA A 456 -3.12 -2.87 -24.28
N LYS A 457 -2.28 -2.13 -25.02
CA LYS A 457 -1.05 -1.52 -24.51
C LYS A 457 -1.24 -0.03 -24.32
N PHE A 458 -1.00 0.48 -23.12
CA PHE A 458 -1.05 1.91 -22.78
C PHE A 458 0.36 2.49 -22.76
N THR A 459 0.61 3.56 -23.53
CA THR A 459 1.89 4.27 -23.57
C THR A 459 1.73 5.67 -22.97
N PRO A 460 2.35 5.95 -21.81
CA PRO A 460 2.28 7.28 -21.19
C PRO A 460 2.85 8.37 -22.11
N LYS A 461 2.22 9.54 -22.14
CA LYS A 461 2.67 10.72 -22.91
C LYS A 461 2.73 12.00 -22.08
N MET A 462 1.84 12.15 -21.11
CA MET A 462 1.81 13.32 -20.24
C MET A 462 1.44 12.89 -18.83
N VAL A 463 2.38 13.04 -17.90
CA VAL A 463 2.25 12.52 -16.53
C VAL A 463 2.29 13.69 -15.56
N ARG A 464 1.32 13.72 -14.63
CA ARG A 464 1.32 14.66 -13.51
C ARG A 464 1.42 13.89 -12.19
N MET A 465 2.32 14.35 -11.33
CA MET A 465 2.53 13.86 -9.97
C MET A 465 2.73 15.03 -9.00
N ALA A 466 2.93 14.76 -7.71
CA ALA A 466 3.28 15.79 -6.72
C ALA A 466 4.69 16.37 -6.94
N ASP A 467 4.87 17.67 -6.72
CA ASP A 467 6.09 18.43 -7.06
C ASP A 467 7.32 18.13 -6.18
N ASP A 468 7.13 17.59 -4.98
CA ASP A 468 8.13 17.61 -3.91
C ASP A 468 8.61 16.23 -3.46
N GLY A 469 8.12 15.15 -4.09
CA GLY A 469 8.29 13.80 -3.53
C GLY A 469 7.76 13.70 -2.10
N SER A 470 6.68 14.45 -1.80
CA SER A 470 5.96 14.37 -0.53
C SER A 470 5.66 12.91 -0.20
N ARG A 471 5.76 12.60 1.08
CA ARG A 471 5.35 11.29 1.60
C ARG A 471 3.90 11.03 1.21
N GLU A 472 3.57 9.75 1.03
CA GLU A 472 2.17 9.31 0.98
C GLU A 472 1.42 9.86 2.21
N ASP A 473 0.13 10.19 2.01
CA ASP A 473 -0.73 10.85 3.00
C ASP A 473 -0.88 10.05 4.30
#